data_AF-A0A2W4LBV5-F1
#
_entry.id   AF-A0A2W4LBV5-F1
#
_cell.length_a   1.000
_cell.length_b   1.000
_cell.length_c   1.000
_cell.angle_alpha   90.00
_cell.angle_beta   90.00
_cell.angle_gamma   90.00
#
_symmetry.space_group_name_H-M   'P 1'
#
loop_
_entity.id
_entity.type
_entity.pdbx_description
1 polymer ?
#
loop_
_entity_poly.entity_id
_entity_poly.type
_entity_poly.pdbx_seq_one_letter_code
_entity_poly.pdbx_strand_id
1 'polypeptide(L)'
;MGFKIWLPKSDRERVKAATSYDLSATLVDILPMNYNDATIRTIEQIDVIWLRGRSIARAFEIEHTTAIYSGLLRMADLVALQPDINIPLHIVAPEARQSIVLDQIRRPVFSLLETGPLSERCSLLTYANIEEIAAKPDLVHMRDTVLDDYQVFAH
;
A
#
# COMPACT_ATOMS: atom_id res chain seq x y z
N MET A 1 -1.23 -6.95 -15.10
CA MET A 1 -0.25 -6.58 -14.05
C MET A 1 0.53 -7.76 -13.43
N GLY A 2 -0.08 -8.92 -13.15
CA GLY A 2 0.67 -10.16 -12.85
C GLY A 2 1.28 -10.30 -11.44
N PHE A 3 0.85 -9.47 -10.49
CA PHE A 3 1.29 -9.57 -9.09
C PHE A 3 0.55 -10.65 -8.33
N LYS A 4 1.18 -11.15 -7.27
CA LYS A 4 0.47 -11.80 -6.17
C LYS A 4 0.07 -10.74 -5.15
N ILE A 5 -1.02 -10.99 -4.43
CA ILE A 5 -1.56 -10.05 -3.45
C ILE A 5 -1.55 -10.73 -2.09
N TRP A 6 -1.01 -10.05 -1.09
CA TRP A 6 -1.27 -10.40 0.30
C TRP A 6 -2.36 -9.46 0.83
N LEU A 7 -3.24 -10.00 1.69
CA LEU A 7 -4.25 -9.28 2.47
C LEU A 7 -4.26 -9.81 3.91
N PRO A 8 -4.64 -8.99 4.91
CA PRO A 8 -4.79 -9.44 6.28
C PRO A 8 -5.82 -10.57 6.34
N LYS A 9 -5.54 -11.58 7.17
CA LYS A 9 -6.43 -12.76 7.29
C LYS A 9 -7.87 -12.37 7.63
N SER A 10 -8.05 -11.32 8.43
CA SER A 10 -9.34 -10.75 8.83
C SER A 10 -10.16 -10.19 7.67
N ASP A 11 -9.50 -9.79 6.57
CA ASP A 11 -10.15 -9.07 5.48
C ASP A 11 -10.34 -9.93 4.22
N ARG A 12 -9.62 -11.04 4.11
CA ARG A 12 -9.68 -11.95 2.94
C ARG A 12 -11.09 -12.38 2.60
N GLU A 13 -11.87 -12.87 3.58
CA GLU A 13 -13.23 -13.37 3.31
C GLU A 13 -14.18 -12.24 2.90
N ARG A 14 -14.04 -11.05 3.51
CA ARG A 14 -14.81 -9.87 3.15
C ARG A 14 -14.50 -9.41 1.72
N VAL A 15 -13.22 -9.38 1.35
CA VAL A 15 -12.77 -8.97 0.02
C VAL A 15 -13.22 -9.98 -1.04
N LYS A 16 -13.08 -11.29 -0.78
CA LYS A 16 -13.59 -12.35 -1.69
C LYS A 16 -15.10 -12.23 -1.91
N ALA A 17 -15.86 -11.90 -0.87
CA ALA A 17 -17.31 -11.72 -0.99
C ALA A 17 -17.71 -10.44 -1.74
N ALA A 18 -16.87 -9.39 -1.69
CA ALA A 18 -17.14 -8.09 -2.29
C ALA A 18 -16.73 -7.98 -3.77
N THR A 19 -16.02 -8.98 -4.31
CA THR A 19 -15.47 -8.96 -5.66
C THR A 19 -16.03 -10.09 -6.52
N SER A 20 -16.27 -9.82 -7.80
CA SER A 20 -16.64 -10.83 -8.79
C SER A 20 -15.41 -11.57 -9.36
N TYR A 21 -14.20 -11.08 -9.06
CA TYR A 21 -12.96 -11.70 -9.54
C TYR A 21 -12.59 -12.91 -8.68
N ASP A 22 -12.19 -14.01 -9.33
CA ASP A 22 -11.57 -15.13 -8.61
C ASP A 22 -10.16 -14.72 -8.15
N LEU A 23 -10.02 -14.57 -6.84
CA LEU A 23 -8.77 -14.19 -6.20
C LEU A 23 -7.92 -15.41 -5.78
N SER A 24 -8.40 -16.64 -5.96
CA SER A 24 -7.75 -17.86 -5.45
C SER A 24 -6.31 -18.02 -5.94
N ALA A 25 -6.05 -17.78 -7.23
CA ALA A 25 -4.73 -17.86 -7.82
C ALA A 25 -3.87 -16.62 -7.53
N THR A 26 -4.45 -15.52 -7.08
CA THR A 26 -3.77 -14.22 -6.91
C THR A 26 -3.35 -13.99 -5.46
N LEU A 27 -4.18 -14.42 -4.50
CA LEU A 27 -3.90 -14.27 -3.08
C LEU A 27 -2.83 -15.24 -2.61
N VAL A 28 -1.89 -14.75 -1.82
CA VAL A 28 -0.93 -15.58 -1.10
C VAL A 28 -1.36 -15.74 0.35
N ASP A 29 -1.21 -16.96 0.87
CA ASP A 29 -1.55 -17.23 2.25
C ASP A 29 -0.50 -16.75 3.23
N ILE A 30 0.77 -16.80 2.82
CA ILE A 30 1.96 -16.47 3.60
C ILE A 30 2.83 -15.53 2.76
N LEU A 31 3.37 -14.49 3.38
CA LEU A 31 4.35 -13.62 2.74
C LEU A 31 5.62 -14.44 2.40
N PRO A 32 6.00 -14.56 1.11
CA PRO A 32 7.10 -15.43 0.69
C PRO A 32 8.48 -14.76 0.88
N MET A 33 8.73 -14.21 2.06
CA MET A 33 9.93 -13.44 2.39
C MET A 33 10.74 -14.12 3.50
N ASN A 34 12.06 -13.89 3.50
CA ASN A 34 12.98 -14.46 4.50
C ASN A 34 13.28 -13.43 5.60
N TYR A 35 12.25 -12.82 6.17
CA TYR A 35 12.41 -11.88 7.29
C TYR A 35 12.18 -12.59 8.63
N ASN A 36 12.65 -11.97 9.72
CA ASN A 36 12.36 -12.47 11.06
C ASN A 36 10.86 -12.33 11.40
N ASP A 37 10.38 -13.13 12.36
CA ASP A 37 8.97 -13.19 12.72
C ASP A 37 8.38 -11.83 13.13
N ALA A 38 9.16 -11.00 13.83
CA ALA A 38 8.72 -9.67 14.24
C ALA A 38 8.44 -8.77 13.03
N THR A 39 9.33 -8.79 12.03
CA THR A 39 9.18 -8.04 10.79
C THR A 39 7.99 -8.53 9.98
N ILE A 40 7.84 -9.85 9.85
CA ILE A 40 6.69 -10.43 9.14
C ILE A 40 5.38 -9.99 9.80
N ARG A 41 5.28 -10.05 11.13
CA ARG A 41 4.07 -9.61 11.86
C ARG A 41 3.71 -8.15 11.58
N THR A 42 4.70 -7.26 11.55
CA THR A 42 4.47 -5.85 11.24
C THR A 42 3.98 -5.66 9.82
N ILE A 43 4.62 -6.32 8.85
CA ILE A 43 4.22 -6.26 7.44
C ILE A 43 2.82 -6.86 7.24
N GLU A 44 2.47 -7.92 7.97
CA GLU A 44 1.14 -8.52 7.97
C GLU A 44 0.04 -7.61 8.54
N GLN A 45 0.37 -6.45 9.09
CA GLN A 45 -0.62 -5.45 9.48
C GLN A 45 -0.95 -4.46 8.37
N ILE A 46 -0.16 -4.36 7.29
CA ILE A 46 -0.48 -3.49 6.15
C ILE A 46 -1.77 -3.97 5.49
N ASP A 47 -2.58 -3.13 4.85
CA ASP A 47 -3.89 -3.58 4.33
C ASP A 47 -3.79 -4.34 2.99
N VAL A 48 -2.90 -3.90 2.09
CA VAL A 48 -2.67 -4.59 0.81
C VAL A 48 -1.20 -4.54 0.43
N ILE A 49 -0.65 -5.68 0.04
CA ILE A 49 0.73 -5.76 -0.46
C ILE A 49 0.73 -6.45 -1.82
N TRP A 50 1.34 -5.79 -2.81
CA TRP A 50 1.61 -6.39 -4.11
C TRP A 50 3.00 -7.01 -4.11
N LEU A 51 3.08 -8.25 -4.57
CA LEU A 51 4.29 -9.06 -4.61
C LEU A 51 4.64 -9.42 -6.04
N ARG A 52 5.94 -9.28 -6.38
CA ARG A 52 6.53 -9.81 -7.61
C ARG A 52 7.54 -10.88 -7.21
N GLY A 53 7.13 -12.14 -7.31
CA GLY A 53 7.92 -13.27 -6.79
C GLY A 53 8.02 -13.22 -5.27
N ARG A 54 9.25 -13.08 -4.76
CA ARG A 54 9.56 -13.01 -3.31
C ARG A 54 9.76 -11.58 -2.79
N SER A 55 9.54 -10.57 -3.63
CA SER A 55 9.78 -9.17 -3.30
C SER A 55 8.49 -8.39 -3.25
N ILE A 56 8.42 -7.42 -2.34
CA ILE A 56 7.35 -6.42 -2.34
C ILE A 56 7.56 -5.51 -3.55
N ALA A 57 6.49 -5.30 -4.30
CA ALA A 57 6.45 -4.34 -5.39
C ALA A 57 5.84 -3.00 -4.95
N ARG A 58 4.81 -3.06 -4.09
CA ARG A 58 4.04 -1.89 -3.63
C ARG A 58 3.25 -2.24 -2.38
N ALA A 59 3.01 -1.27 -1.51
CA ALA A 59 2.19 -1.43 -0.31
C ALA A 59 1.10 -0.34 -0.23
N PHE A 60 -0.06 -0.69 0.30
CA PHE A 60 -1.21 0.20 0.41
C PHE A 60 -1.88 0.11 1.78
N GLU A 61 -2.28 1.25 2.30
CA GLU A 61 -3.08 1.44 3.52
C GLU A 61 -4.39 2.14 3.13
N ILE A 62 -5.53 1.58 3.52
CA ILE A 62 -6.85 2.08 3.15
C ILE A 62 -7.41 2.86 4.34
N GLU A 63 -7.41 4.18 4.22
CA GLU A 63 -7.74 5.09 5.32
C GLU A 63 -9.02 5.86 5.05
N HIS A 64 -10.15 5.25 5.39
CA HIS A 64 -11.48 5.84 5.19
C HIS A 64 -11.87 6.85 6.28
N THR A 65 -11.41 6.63 7.52
CA THR A 65 -11.85 7.38 8.71
C THR A 65 -10.66 7.97 9.48
N THR A 66 -10.65 7.94 10.81
CA THR A 66 -9.73 8.72 11.66
C THR A 66 -8.32 8.14 11.78
N ALA A 67 -8.05 6.94 11.26
CA ALA A 67 -6.89 6.13 11.61
C ALA A 67 -5.62 6.35 10.75
N ILE A 68 -5.50 7.46 9.99
CA ILE A 68 -4.34 7.72 9.10
C ILE A 68 -2.98 7.49 9.78
N TYR A 69 -2.87 7.88 11.05
CA TYR A 69 -1.61 7.77 11.78
C TYR A 69 -1.16 6.31 11.96
N SER A 70 -2.08 5.36 12.17
CA SER A 70 -1.71 3.95 12.28
C SER A 70 -1.28 3.35 10.95
N GLY A 71 -1.90 3.70 9.83
CA GLY A 71 -1.41 3.30 8.51
C GLY A 71 -0.02 3.84 8.21
N LEU A 72 0.23 5.12 8.51
CA LEU A 72 1.57 5.71 8.34
C LEU A 72 2.63 5.09 9.24
N LEU A 73 2.30 4.72 10.47
CA LEU A 73 3.23 4.00 11.35
C LEU A 73 3.57 2.61 10.78
N ARG A 74 2.60 1.85 10.28
CA ARG A 74 2.85 0.55 9.62
C ARG A 74 3.80 0.70 8.43
N MET A 75 3.63 1.76 7.63
CA MET A 75 4.52 2.09 6.52
C MET A 75 5.93 2.49 6.99
N ALA A 76 6.03 3.30 8.03
CA ALA A 76 7.31 3.69 8.61
C ALA A 76 8.06 2.49 9.20
N ASP A 77 7.36 1.60 9.90
CA ASP A 77 7.93 0.39 10.49
C ASP A 77 8.47 -0.55 9.41
N LEU A 78 7.76 -0.72 8.29
CA LEU A 78 8.26 -1.51 7.15
C LEU A 78 9.61 -0.96 6.66
N VAL A 79 9.68 0.35 6.42
CA VAL A 79 10.93 0.99 5.97
C VAL A 79 12.04 0.87 7.01
N ALA A 80 11.72 1.10 8.29
CA ALA A 80 12.70 1.05 9.36
C ALA A 80 13.25 -0.37 9.60
N LEU A 81 12.39 -1.38 9.49
CA LEU A 81 12.80 -2.78 9.66
C LEU A 81 13.53 -3.33 8.44
N GLN A 82 13.30 -2.76 7.25
CA GLN A 82 13.89 -3.21 5.99
C GLN A 82 14.50 -2.01 5.24
N PRO A 83 15.65 -1.46 5.69
CA PRO A 83 16.24 -0.25 5.11
C PRO A 83 16.66 -0.42 3.64
N ASP A 84 16.90 -1.66 3.18
CA ASP A 84 17.18 -1.93 1.77
C ASP A 84 15.92 -1.90 0.88
N ILE A 85 14.72 -1.75 1.47
CA ILE A 85 13.47 -1.70 0.72
C ILE A 85 13.29 -0.32 0.08
N ASN A 86 13.18 -0.30 -1.26
CA ASN A 86 12.83 0.88 -2.01
C ASN A 86 11.62 0.59 -2.89
N ILE A 87 10.44 0.72 -2.29
CA ILE A 87 9.15 0.46 -2.94
C ILE A 87 8.22 1.67 -2.82
N PRO A 88 7.31 1.89 -3.77
CA PRO A 88 6.23 2.86 -3.61
C PRO A 88 5.27 2.44 -2.49
N LEU A 89 4.91 3.40 -1.64
CA LEU A 89 3.95 3.24 -0.55
C LEU A 89 2.76 4.15 -0.82
N HIS A 90 1.54 3.70 -0.48
CA HIS A 90 0.35 4.50 -0.74
C HIS A 90 -0.61 4.52 0.44
N ILE A 91 -1.10 5.71 0.75
CA ILE A 91 -2.37 5.86 1.47
C ILE A 91 -3.48 5.97 0.42
N VAL A 92 -4.53 5.16 0.57
CA VAL A 92 -5.73 5.20 -0.25
C VAL A 92 -6.87 5.76 0.58
N ALA A 93 -7.36 6.96 0.25
CA ALA A 93 -8.34 7.67 1.07
C ALA A 93 -9.32 8.53 0.23
N PRO A 94 -10.46 8.97 0.78
CA PRO A 94 -11.31 9.95 0.12
C PRO A 94 -10.58 11.26 -0.17
N GLU A 95 -10.97 11.95 -1.24
CA GLU A 95 -10.42 13.25 -1.68
C GLU A 95 -10.53 14.31 -0.58
N ALA A 96 -11.64 14.29 0.17
CA ALA A 96 -11.87 15.20 1.29
C ALA A 96 -10.81 15.08 2.41
N ARG A 97 -10.05 13.97 2.46
CA ARG A 97 -8.98 13.73 3.43
C ARG A 97 -7.58 14.05 2.90
N GLN A 98 -7.46 14.48 1.64
CA GLN A 98 -6.17 14.69 0.99
C GLN A 98 -5.23 15.60 1.79
N SER A 99 -5.68 16.79 2.19
CA SER A 99 -4.85 17.72 2.97
C SER A 99 -4.39 17.10 4.29
N ILE A 100 -5.29 16.42 5.01
CA ILE A 100 -5.01 15.75 6.28
C ILE A 100 -3.94 14.67 6.08
N VAL A 101 -4.06 13.83 5.04
CA VAL A 101 -3.09 12.76 4.74
C VAL A 101 -1.72 13.36 4.46
N LEU A 102 -1.64 14.34 3.56
CA LEU A 102 -0.38 14.98 3.18
C LEU A 102 0.28 15.70 4.36
N ASP A 103 -0.51 16.34 5.23
CA ASP A 103 -0.02 16.95 6.48
C ASP A 103 0.52 15.92 7.46
N GLN A 104 -0.16 14.77 7.62
CA GLN A 104 0.31 13.70 8.50
C GLN A 104 1.61 13.05 7.99
N ILE A 105 1.74 12.85 6.67
CA ILE A 105 2.96 12.30 6.05
C ILE A 105 4.18 13.19 6.33
N ARG A 106 4.01 14.51 6.34
CA ARG A 106 5.08 15.50 6.58
C ARG A 106 5.47 15.66 8.05
N ARG A 107 4.87 14.89 8.97
CA ARG A 107 5.20 15.01 10.39
C ARG A 107 6.67 14.68 10.63
N PRO A 108 7.37 15.43 11.51
CA PRO A 108 8.81 15.25 11.75
C PRO A 108 9.22 13.82 12.11
N VAL A 109 8.35 13.06 12.80
CA VAL A 109 8.59 11.66 13.16
C VAL A 109 8.82 10.76 11.93
N PHE A 110 8.26 11.11 10.78
CA PHE A 110 8.40 10.39 9.53
C PHE A 110 9.49 10.98 8.61
N SER A 111 10.12 12.08 9.00
CA SER A 111 11.13 12.76 8.18
C SER A 111 12.56 12.27 8.41
N LEU A 112 12.81 11.59 9.54
CA LEU A 112 14.16 11.19 9.99
C LEU A 112 14.42 9.68 9.87
N LEU A 113 13.80 9.02 8.90
CA LEU A 113 14.09 7.61 8.59
C LEU A 113 15.45 7.51 7.89
N GLU A 114 16.20 6.44 8.13
CA GLU A 114 17.56 6.25 7.57
C GLU A 114 17.59 6.33 6.03
N THR A 115 16.52 5.88 5.38
CA THR A 115 16.37 5.84 3.93
C THR A 115 15.78 7.12 3.33
N GLY A 116 15.60 8.17 4.13
CA GLY A 116 14.97 9.43 3.74
C GLY A 116 13.51 9.54 4.19
N PRO A 117 12.93 10.75 4.12
CA PRO A 117 11.61 11.06 4.67
C PRO A 117 10.51 10.25 3.98
N LEU A 118 9.49 9.86 4.76
CA LEU A 118 8.36 9.09 4.23
C LEU A 118 7.62 9.85 3.11
N SER A 119 7.63 11.18 3.14
CA SER A 119 7.02 12.05 2.12
C SER A 119 7.58 11.88 0.71
N GLU A 120 8.78 11.35 0.56
CA GLU A 120 9.39 11.10 -0.76
C GLU A 120 8.95 9.77 -1.38
N ARG A 121 8.40 8.84 -0.58
CA ARG A 121 8.05 7.48 -1.02
C ARG A 121 6.58 7.13 -0.83
N CYS A 122 5.91 7.81 0.08
CA CYS A 122 4.50 7.60 0.39
C CYS A 122 3.65 8.67 -0.29
N SER A 123 2.81 8.23 -1.23
CA SER A 123 1.86 9.10 -1.91
C SER A 123 0.43 8.80 -1.49
N LEU A 124 -0.45 9.76 -1.76
CA LEU A 124 -1.88 9.58 -1.70
C LEU A 124 -2.41 9.12 -3.07
N LEU A 125 -3.29 8.13 -3.04
CA LEU A 125 -4.21 7.80 -4.12
C LEU A 125 -5.63 7.99 -3.60
N THR A 126 -6.47 8.68 -4.36
CA THR A 126 -7.85 8.90 -3.95
C THR A 126 -8.78 7.79 -4.44
N TYR A 127 -9.95 7.60 -3.84
CA TYR A 127 -10.89 6.60 -4.32
C TYR A 127 -11.33 6.89 -5.76
N ALA A 128 -11.54 8.16 -6.13
CA ALA A 128 -11.82 8.52 -7.51
C ALA A 128 -10.68 8.10 -8.46
N ASN A 129 -9.42 8.22 -8.03
CA ASN A 129 -8.30 7.71 -8.85
C ASN A 129 -8.38 6.20 -9.04
N ILE A 130 -8.68 5.44 -7.98
CA ILE A 130 -8.81 3.98 -8.06
C ILE A 130 -9.98 3.58 -8.96
N GLU A 131 -11.13 4.24 -8.82
CA GLU A 131 -12.31 4.00 -9.65
C GLU A 131 -12.05 4.33 -11.12
N GLU A 132 -11.35 5.44 -11.40
CA GLU A 132 -10.98 5.83 -12.75
C GLU A 132 -10.03 4.80 -13.40
N ILE A 133 -9.02 4.32 -12.66
CA ILE A 133 -8.12 3.26 -13.13
C ILE A 133 -8.92 1.96 -13.37
N ALA A 134 -9.80 1.59 -12.45
CA ALA A 134 -10.62 0.39 -12.54
C ALA A 134 -11.56 0.40 -13.75
N ALA A 135 -12.02 1.58 -14.18
CA ALA A 135 -12.90 1.76 -15.33
C ALA A 135 -12.18 1.71 -16.69
N LYS A 136 -10.83 1.65 -16.73
CA LYS A 136 -10.09 1.63 -18.01
C LYS A 136 -10.32 0.30 -18.76
N PRO A 137 -10.76 0.31 -20.03
CA PRO A 137 -11.06 -0.91 -20.79
C PRO A 137 -9.88 -1.87 -20.92
N ASP A 138 -8.67 -1.33 -21.07
CA ASP A 138 -7.45 -2.12 -21.29
C ASP A 138 -6.66 -2.39 -20.00
N LEU A 139 -7.27 -2.21 -18.82
CA LEU A 139 -6.59 -2.34 -17.51
C LEU A 139 -5.78 -3.65 -17.37
N VAL A 140 -6.30 -4.75 -17.93
CA VAL A 140 -5.65 -6.07 -17.91
C VAL A 140 -4.26 -6.05 -18.56
N HIS A 141 -4.09 -5.21 -19.60
CA HIS A 141 -2.84 -5.05 -20.35
C HIS A 141 -1.93 -3.94 -19.79
N MET A 142 -2.42 -3.16 -18.83
CA MET A 142 -1.64 -2.08 -18.22
C MET A 142 -0.56 -2.61 -17.26
N ARG A 143 0.51 -1.83 -17.15
CA ARG A 143 1.56 -1.99 -16.13
C ARG A 143 1.14 -1.27 -14.85
N ASP A 144 1.74 -1.67 -13.73
CA ASP A 144 1.50 -1.01 -12.43
C ASP A 144 1.86 0.47 -12.41
N THR A 145 2.75 0.91 -13.30
CA THR A 145 3.13 2.32 -13.43
C THR A 145 1.95 3.23 -13.81
N VAL A 146 0.79 2.69 -14.21
CA VAL A 146 -0.44 3.49 -14.35
C VAL A 146 -0.80 4.23 -13.07
N LEU A 147 -0.50 3.65 -11.90
CA LEU A 147 -0.74 4.29 -10.62
C LEU A 147 0.08 5.57 -10.47
N ASP A 148 1.27 5.65 -11.09
CA ASP A 148 2.21 6.75 -10.95
C ASP A 148 1.63 8.07 -11.48
N ASP A 149 0.77 8.00 -12.49
CA ASP A 149 0.09 9.17 -13.07
C ASP A 149 -0.94 9.82 -12.12
N TYR A 150 -1.33 9.12 -11.05
CA TYR A 150 -2.36 9.56 -10.10
C TYR A 150 -1.80 9.85 -8.69
N GLN A 151 -0.49 9.68 -8.48
CA GLN A 151 0.10 9.85 -7.17
C GLN A 151 0.20 11.31 -6.78
N VAL A 152 -0.27 11.61 -5.57
CA VAL A 152 -0.08 12.93 -4.96
C VAL A 152 0.93 12.79 -3.82
N PHE A 153 2.09 13.44 -3.95
CA PHE A 153 3.12 13.46 -2.91
C PHE A 153 2.99 14.68 -2.02
N ALA A 154 3.47 14.54 -0.78
CA ALA A 154 3.51 15.64 0.17
C ALA A 154 4.82 16.42 -0.02
N HIS A 155 4.78 17.47 -0.83
CA HIS A 155 5.89 18.41 -1.02
C HIS A 155 6.04 19.40 0.14
#